data_AF-A0A6L7IV53-F1
#
_entry.id   AF-A0A6L7IV53-F1
#
_cell.length_a   1.000
_cell.length_b   1.000
_cell.length_c   1.000
_cell.angle_alpha   90.00
_cell.angle_beta   90.00
_cell.angle_gamma   90.00
#
_symmetry.space_group_name_H-M   'P 1'
#
loop_
_entity.id
_entity.type
_entity.pdbx_description
1 polymer ?
#
loop_
_entity_poly.entity_id
_entity_poly.type
_entity_poly.pdbx_seq_one_letter_code
_entity_poly.pdbx_strand_id
1 'polypeptide(L)'
;MNALQTTGGLDEADPHIEEEFERFWDDLAQDVETERAVSVDDSLPSTETGDGLKPVAFEEQVAEVRAVVNGKASHREILRKILAYCIKLRELGDIERTVQAYPEFAYAAQNPYRLIAYLVDGGGLEQVDLDEYGDIVTDERKQGLSEDEVDDLVLTYGFATTAAGRVVADEMAPRKRIDKLLSHMPERFDAYVDLLDFCREPKSMTAIDNLFGGRDLSHLKSLNTGSTVAIKPSAFVDKLERAGGIVWKDGWVLTDEGKTFLEAVLEGRG
;
A
#
# COMPACT_ATOMS: atom_id res chain seq x y z
N MET A 1 -12.29 42.75 24.72
CA MET A 1 -10.94 42.97 24.17
C MET A 1 -10.46 41.64 23.58
N ASN A 2 -10.33 41.64 22.25
CA ASN A 2 -9.69 40.73 21.30
C ASN A 2 -9.61 39.21 21.51
N ALA A 3 -10.06 38.54 20.45
CA ALA A 3 -9.78 37.17 20.02
C ALA A 3 -8.45 37.07 19.22
N LEU A 4 -8.06 35.81 18.94
CA LEU A 4 -7.23 35.26 17.83
C LEU A 4 -5.88 34.60 18.18
N GLN A 5 -5.87 33.29 17.89
CA GLN A 5 -4.87 32.49 17.15
C GLN A 5 -3.41 32.40 17.60
N THR A 6 -2.95 31.15 17.79
CA THR A 6 -1.92 30.55 16.90
C THR A 6 -1.94 29.02 16.96
N THR A 7 -2.41 28.42 15.88
CA THR A 7 -2.09 27.06 15.41
C THR A 7 -0.74 27.09 14.68
N GLY A 8 0.00 25.97 14.66
CA GLY A 8 0.93 25.66 13.57
C GLY A 8 2.39 25.48 13.98
N GLY A 9 2.90 24.28 13.74
CA GLY A 9 4.31 23.91 13.87
C GLY A 9 4.51 22.40 13.79
N LEU A 10 3.79 21.70 12.90
CA LEU A 10 4.32 20.47 12.34
C LEU A 10 5.42 20.95 11.38
N ASP A 11 6.67 20.72 11.75
CA ASP A 11 7.82 20.97 10.88
C ASP A 11 7.51 20.44 9.48
N GLU A 12 7.70 21.29 8.46
CA GLU A 12 7.72 20.85 7.07
C GLU A 12 8.61 19.62 6.98
N ALA A 13 8.06 18.50 6.48
CA ALA A 13 8.87 17.34 6.16
C ALA A 13 10.01 17.82 5.25
N ASP A 14 11.25 17.55 5.67
CA ASP A 14 12.43 17.89 4.88
C ASP A 14 12.26 17.27 3.48
N PRO A 15 12.16 18.07 2.41
CA PRO A 15 11.89 17.56 1.06
C PRO A 15 12.97 16.58 0.59
N HIS A 16 14.15 16.63 1.21
CA HIS A 16 15.25 15.71 0.92
C HIS A 16 15.01 14.31 1.52
N ILE A 17 14.27 14.20 2.64
CA ILE A 17 13.86 12.92 3.22
C ILE A 17 12.78 12.28 2.37
N GLU A 18 11.87 13.06 1.79
CA GLU A 18 10.81 12.54 0.92
C GLU A 18 11.35 12.02 -0.42
N GLU A 19 12.34 12.68 -1.03
CA GLU A 19 13.06 12.16 -2.20
C GLU A 19 13.94 10.93 -1.88
N GLU A 20 14.62 10.90 -0.73
CA GLU A 20 15.36 9.72 -0.24
C GLU A 20 14.44 8.53 0.02
N PHE A 21 13.19 8.82 0.36
CA PHE A 21 12.18 7.86 0.73
C PHE A 21 11.45 7.27 -0.48
N GLU A 22 11.02 8.11 -1.42
CA GLU A 22 10.44 7.62 -2.68
C GLU A 22 11.47 6.84 -3.49
N ARG A 23 12.75 7.28 -3.51
CA ARG A 23 13.83 6.46 -4.09
C ARG A 23 14.03 5.13 -3.40
N PHE A 24 13.88 5.05 -2.07
CA PHE A 24 13.95 3.75 -1.39
C PHE A 24 12.82 2.83 -1.83
N TRP A 25 11.58 3.31 -1.96
CA TRP A 25 10.48 2.46 -2.44
C TRP A 25 10.50 2.21 -3.94
N ASP A 26 11.02 3.15 -4.73
CA ASP A 26 11.26 3.01 -6.17
C ASP A 26 12.39 2.01 -6.44
N ASP A 27 13.53 2.11 -5.77
CA ASP A 27 14.64 1.15 -5.85
C ASP A 27 14.18 -0.24 -5.38
N LEU A 28 13.38 -0.29 -4.32
CA LEU A 28 12.82 -1.53 -3.78
C LEU A 28 11.72 -2.12 -4.69
N ALA A 29 11.10 -1.31 -5.55
CA ALA A 29 10.22 -1.77 -6.62
C ALA A 29 11.02 -2.25 -7.84
N GLN A 30 12.13 -1.57 -8.17
CA GLN A 30 13.04 -1.95 -9.25
C GLN A 30 13.84 -3.23 -8.95
N ASP A 31 14.25 -3.49 -7.71
CA ASP A 31 14.96 -4.73 -7.33
C ASP A 31 14.09 -5.98 -7.55
N VAL A 32 12.76 -5.87 -7.36
CA VAL A 32 11.80 -6.95 -7.65
C VAL A 32 11.69 -7.22 -9.17
N GLU A 33 11.73 -6.17 -9.98
CA GLU A 33 11.76 -6.28 -11.45
C GLU A 33 13.10 -6.86 -11.94
N THR A 34 14.20 -6.51 -11.29
CA THR A 34 15.54 -6.97 -11.65
C THR A 34 15.77 -8.44 -11.29
N GLU A 35 15.28 -8.91 -10.13
CA GLU A 35 15.30 -10.34 -9.77
C GLU A 35 14.40 -11.20 -10.70
N ARG A 36 13.29 -10.64 -11.21
CA ARG A 36 12.45 -11.29 -12.23
C ARG A 36 13.15 -11.37 -13.59
N ALA A 37 13.86 -10.33 -14.01
CA ALA A 37 14.53 -10.26 -15.31
C ALA A 37 15.68 -11.29 -15.48
N VAL A 38 16.26 -11.81 -14.38
CA VAL A 38 17.30 -12.84 -14.43
C VAL A 38 16.76 -14.23 -14.83
N SER A 39 15.43 -14.39 -14.95
CA SER A 39 14.79 -15.69 -15.21
C SER A 39 14.24 -15.92 -16.63
N VAL A 40 14.51 -15.04 -17.60
CA VAL A 40 14.05 -15.24 -18.99
C VAL A 40 15.24 -15.28 -19.95
N ASP A 41 15.75 -16.49 -20.19
CA ASP A 41 16.53 -16.82 -21.38
C ASP A 41 15.58 -17.31 -22.47
N ASP A 42 15.35 -16.50 -23.51
CA ASP A 42 15.11 -17.05 -24.84
C ASP A 42 15.45 -16.05 -25.95
N SER A 43 16.07 -16.55 -27.01
CA SER A 43 16.70 -15.81 -28.10
C SER A 43 15.82 -15.72 -29.35
N LEU A 44 15.46 -14.48 -29.77
CA LEU A 44 15.23 -13.95 -31.15
C LEU A 44 14.19 -14.63 -32.10
N PRO A 45 13.77 -14.03 -33.25
CA PRO A 45 13.77 -12.62 -33.70
C PRO A 45 12.40 -12.09 -34.22
N SER A 46 12.40 -10.81 -34.59
CA SER A 46 11.30 -9.96 -35.07
C SER A 46 10.62 -10.38 -36.39
N THR A 47 9.29 -10.13 -36.48
CA THR A 47 8.60 -9.68 -37.73
C THR A 47 7.37 -8.84 -37.40
N GLU A 48 7.22 -7.73 -38.12
CA GLU A 48 6.13 -6.75 -38.03
C GLU A 48 4.81 -7.25 -38.63
N THR A 49 3.68 -6.85 -38.03
CA THR A 49 2.51 -6.14 -38.61
C THR A 49 1.22 -6.48 -37.88
N GLY A 50 0.44 -5.45 -37.51
CA GLY A 50 -0.93 -5.58 -37.01
C GLY A 50 -1.22 -4.62 -35.86
N ASP A 51 -1.96 -3.55 -36.16
CA ASP A 51 -2.65 -2.70 -35.19
C ASP A 51 -3.78 -3.50 -34.53
N GLY A 52 -3.40 -4.38 -33.62
CA GLY A 52 -4.25 -4.94 -32.60
C GLY A 52 -3.54 -4.66 -31.29
N LEU A 53 -4.22 -4.04 -30.32
CA LEU A 53 -3.67 -3.89 -28.96
C LEU A 53 -3.11 -5.25 -28.55
N LYS A 54 -1.78 -5.34 -28.43
CA LYS A 54 -1.15 -6.53 -27.89
C LYS A 54 -1.73 -6.72 -26.49
N PRO A 55 -2.07 -7.96 -26.09
CA PRO A 55 -2.41 -8.21 -24.70
C PRO A 55 -1.31 -7.63 -23.82
N VAL A 56 -1.66 -6.62 -23.04
CA VAL A 56 -0.75 -6.02 -22.05
C VAL A 56 -0.24 -7.16 -21.19
N ALA A 57 1.08 -7.29 -21.09
CA ALA A 57 1.67 -8.41 -20.34
C ALA A 57 1.17 -8.35 -18.89
N PHE A 58 0.97 -9.51 -18.24
CA PHE A 58 0.45 -9.54 -16.86
C PHE A 58 1.29 -8.67 -15.91
N GLU A 59 2.61 -8.64 -16.09
CA GLU A 59 3.52 -7.78 -15.34
C GLU A 59 3.27 -6.28 -15.56
N GLU A 60 2.95 -5.88 -16.78
CA GLU A 60 2.59 -4.49 -17.10
C GLU A 60 1.24 -4.12 -16.46
N GLN A 61 0.26 -5.04 -16.42
CA GLN A 61 -0.98 -4.83 -15.67
C GLN A 61 -0.72 -4.65 -14.17
N VAL A 62 0.17 -5.47 -13.58
CA VAL A 62 0.57 -5.31 -12.16
C VAL A 62 1.26 -3.97 -11.93
N ALA A 63 2.13 -3.54 -12.84
CA ALA A 63 2.81 -2.26 -12.77
C ALA A 63 1.84 -1.07 -12.83
N GLU A 64 0.83 -1.11 -13.71
CA GLU A 64 -0.22 -0.08 -13.79
C GLU A 64 -1.03 0.02 -12.49
N VAL A 65 -1.48 -1.12 -11.94
CA VAL A 65 -2.18 -1.12 -10.65
C VAL A 65 -1.28 -0.57 -9.54
N ARG A 66 0.00 -0.94 -9.53
CA ARG A 66 0.97 -0.44 -8.55
C ARG A 66 1.14 1.08 -8.66
N ALA A 67 1.24 1.60 -9.88
CA ALA A 67 1.36 3.03 -10.13
C ALA A 67 0.12 3.79 -9.60
N VAL A 68 -1.09 3.24 -9.81
CA VAL A 68 -2.32 3.83 -9.24
C VAL A 68 -2.29 3.85 -7.72
N VAL A 69 -1.94 2.73 -7.07
CA VAL A 69 -1.92 2.63 -5.60
C VAL A 69 -0.87 3.54 -4.98
N ASN A 70 0.30 3.67 -5.60
CA ASN A 70 1.40 4.49 -5.10
C ASN A 70 1.33 5.96 -5.52
N GLY A 71 0.52 6.32 -6.53
CA GLY A 71 0.53 7.66 -7.13
C GLY A 71 0.22 8.80 -6.16
N LYS A 72 -0.47 8.54 -5.03
CA LYS A 72 -0.65 9.51 -3.93
C LYS A 72 -0.55 8.82 -2.58
N ALA A 73 0.44 9.21 -1.78
CA ALA A 73 0.68 8.65 -0.45
C ALA A 73 -0.56 8.71 0.46
N SER A 74 -1.34 9.79 0.41
CA SER A 74 -2.57 9.95 1.20
C SER A 74 -3.70 8.99 0.81
N HIS A 75 -3.66 8.40 -0.38
CA HIS A 75 -4.65 7.43 -0.85
C HIS A 75 -4.18 5.98 -0.73
N ARG A 76 -2.86 5.75 -0.65
CA ARG A 76 -2.23 4.43 -0.76
C ARG A 76 -2.87 3.37 0.15
N GLU A 77 -2.99 3.66 1.45
CA GLU A 77 -3.59 2.71 2.39
C GLU A 77 -5.08 2.46 2.13
N ILE A 78 -5.82 3.47 1.68
CA ILE A 78 -7.25 3.31 1.35
C ILE A 78 -7.40 2.43 0.10
N LEU A 79 -6.65 2.72 -0.96
CA LEU A 79 -6.70 1.97 -2.22
C LEU A 79 -6.29 0.50 -2.00
N ARG A 80 -5.22 0.24 -1.25
CA ARG A 80 -4.83 -1.12 -0.86
C ARG A 80 -5.94 -1.83 -0.08
N LYS A 81 -6.55 -1.18 0.91
CA LYS A 81 -7.66 -1.77 1.68
C LYS A 81 -8.89 -2.06 0.82
N ILE A 82 -9.17 -1.22 -0.19
CA ILE A 82 -10.24 -1.48 -1.16
C ILE A 82 -9.92 -2.76 -1.96
N LEU A 83 -8.70 -2.90 -2.48
CA LEU A 83 -8.28 -4.12 -3.19
C LEU A 83 -8.39 -5.36 -2.27
N ALA A 84 -7.96 -5.27 -1.01
CA ALA A 84 -8.09 -6.38 -0.07
C ALA A 84 -9.57 -6.73 0.22
N TYR A 85 -10.44 -5.73 0.35
CA TYR A 85 -11.87 -5.93 0.65
C TYR A 85 -12.64 -6.54 -0.53
N CYS A 86 -12.27 -6.16 -1.75
CA CYS A 86 -12.91 -6.61 -2.99
C CYS A 86 -12.31 -7.92 -3.56
N ILE A 87 -11.40 -8.58 -2.82
CA ILE A 87 -10.98 -9.97 -3.11
C ILE A 87 -12.18 -10.90 -3.27
N LYS A 88 -13.26 -10.62 -2.55
CA LYS A 88 -14.59 -11.16 -2.83
C LYS A 88 -15.43 -10.06 -3.48
N LEU A 89 -16.33 -10.43 -4.38
CA LEU A 89 -17.28 -9.51 -4.98
C LEU A 89 -18.02 -8.67 -3.89
N ARG A 90 -18.11 -7.37 -4.13
CA ARG A 90 -18.79 -6.38 -3.28
C ARG A 90 -19.61 -5.43 -4.12
N GLU A 91 -20.81 -5.10 -3.68
CA GLU A 91 -21.59 -4.01 -4.25
C GLU A 91 -20.97 -2.65 -3.89
N LEU A 92 -21.24 -1.63 -4.71
CA LEU A 92 -20.73 -0.26 -4.49
C LEU A 92 -21.00 0.23 -3.06
N GLY A 93 -22.25 0.12 -2.60
CA GLY A 93 -22.67 0.66 -1.32
C GLY A 93 -21.94 0.04 -0.12
N ASP A 94 -21.54 -1.24 -0.21
CA ASP A 94 -20.74 -1.90 0.82
C ASP A 94 -19.30 -1.38 0.85
N ILE A 95 -18.71 -1.18 -0.32
CA ILE A 95 -17.35 -0.63 -0.44
C ILE A 95 -17.34 0.81 0.10
N GLU A 96 -18.30 1.65 -0.28
CA GLU A 96 -18.36 3.04 0.18
C GLU A 96 -18.50 3.14 1.70
N ARG A 97 -19.40 2.35 2.31
CA ARG A 97 -19.55 2.29 3.77
C ARG A 97 -18.27 1.83 4.46
N THR A 98 -17.60 0.83 3.89
CA THR A 98 -16.36 0.28 4.45
C THR A 98 -15.23 1.31 4.39
N VAL A 99 -15.08 1.99 3.24
CA VAL A 99 -14.06 3.03 3.04
C VAL A 99 -14.28 4.22 3.97
N GLN A 100 -15.53 4.66 4.15
CA GLN A 100 -15.87 5.76 5.06
C GLN A 100 -15.55 5.47 6.53
N ALA A 101 -15.50 4.18 6.91
CA ALA A 101 -15.15 3.77 8.27
C ALA A 101 -13.64 3.73 8.54
N TYR A 102 -12.79 3.86 7.50
CA TYR A 102 -11.34 3.85 7.67
C TYR A 102 -10.84 5.13 8.35
N PRO A 103 -9.96 5.03 9.37
CA PRO A 103 -9.35 6.20 9.98
C PRO A 103 -8.63 7.11 8.98
N GLU A 104 -7.97 6.53 7.98
CA GLU A 104 -7.24 7.24 6.94
C GLU A 104 -8.16 8.07 6.04
N PHE A 105 -9.44 7.68 5.93
CA PHE A 105 -10.40 8.37 5.07
C PHE A 105 -10.81 9.74 5.63
N ALA A 106 -10.69 9.99 6.94
CA ALA A 106 -10.97 11.30 7.53
C ALA A 106 -10.13 12.43 6.91
N TYR A 107 -8.99 12.11 6.29
CA TYR A 107 -8.10 13.05 5.62
C TYR A 107 -8.13 12.94 4.09
N ALA A 108 -8.96 12.06 3.53
CA ALA A 108 -9.08 11.89 2.09
C ALA A 108 -9.86 13.07 1.48
N ALA A 109 -9.30 13.69 0.44
CA ALA A 109 -9.97 14.76 -0.29
C ALA A 109 -11.01 14.25 -1.31
N GLN A 110 -11.00 12.95 -1.60
CA GLN A 110 -11.85 12.31 -2.60
C GLN A 110 -12.99 11.52 -1.94
N ASN A 111 -14.12 11.43 -2.64
CA ASN A 111 -15.19 10.52 -2.22
C ASN A 111 -14.79 9.04 -2.50
N PRO A 112 -15.44 8.07 -1.84
CA PRO A 112 -15.09 6.65 -2.01
C PRO A 112 -15.22 6.18 -3.45
N TYR A 113 -16.29 6.58 -4.15
CA TYR A 113 -16.50 6.25 -5.56
C TYR A 113 -15.30 6.61 -6.44
N ARG A 114 -14.68 7.79 -6.25
CA ARG A 114 -13.53 8.20 -7.06
C ARG A 114 -12.29 7.34 -6.80
N LEU A 115 -12.10 6.86 -5.57
CA LEU A 115 -11.00 5.94 -5.23
C LEU A 115 -11.23 4.56 -5.86
N ILE A 116 -12.49 4.09 -5.91
CA ILE A 116 -12.87 2.87 -6.62
C ILE A 116 -12.61 3.04 -8.13
N ALA A 117 -13.05 4.16 -8.71
CA ALA A 117 -12.84 4.45 -10.13
C ALA A 117 -11.35 4.44 -10.51
N TYR A 118 -10.45 4.98 -9.69
CA TYR A 118 -9.00 4.89 -9.95
C TYR A 118 -8.52 3.44 -10.06
N LEU A 119 -9.03 2.54 -9.23
CA LEU A 119 -8.67 1.12 -9.29
C LEU A 119 -9.30 0.41 -10.49
N VAL A 120 -10.49 0.82 -10.92
CA VAL A 120 -11.11 0.28 -12.16
C VAL A 120 -10.32 0.75 -13.38
N ASP A 121 -10.05 2.05 -13.49
CA ASP A 121 -9.30 2.66 -14.60
C ASP A 121 -7.87 2.07 -14.69
N GLY A 122 -7.25 1.76 -13.54
CA GLY A 122 -5.94 1.12 -13.47
C GLY A 122 -5.93 -0.41 -13.55
N GLY A 123 -7.10 -1.06 -13.73
CA GLY A 123 -7.19 -2.52 -13.85
C GLY A 123 -7.01 -3.31 -12.55
N GLY A 124 -7.07 -2.66 -11.39
CA GLY A 124 -7.00 -3.29 -10.06
C GLY A 124 -8.33 -3.85 -9.59
N LEU A 125 -9.44 -3.27 -10.04
CA LEU A 125 -10.80 -3.78 -9.87
C LEU A 125 -11.46 -3.99 -11.24
N GLU A 126 -12.29 -5.01 -11.34
CA GLU A 126 -13.26 -5.17 -12.42
C GLU A 126 -14.65 -4.82 -11.90
N GLN A 127 -15.44 -4.14 -12.72
CA GLN A 127 -16.87 -3.92 -12.49
C GLN A 127 -17.65 -5.03 -13.19
N VAL A 128 -18.60 -5.63 -12.50
CA VAL A 128 -19.46 -6.69 -13.02
C VAL A 128 -20.92 -6.37 -12.76
N ASP A 129 -21.78 -6.73 -13.70
CA ASP A 129 -23.23 -6.57 -13.55
C ASP A 129 -23.81 -7.70 -12.70
N LEU A 130 -24.81 -7.39 -11.89
CA LEU A 130 -25.46 -8.28 -10.93
C LEU A 130 -26.97 -8.28 -11.13
N ASP A 131 -27.58 -9.45 -10.98
CA ASP A 131 -29.03 -9.61 -11.01
C ASP A 131 -29.68 -9.38 -9.63
N GLU A 132 -31.00 -9.62 -9.54
CA GLU A 132 -31.78 -9.45 -8.32
C GLU A 132 -31.36 -10.37 -7.15
N TYR A 133 -30.62 -11.45 -7.43
CA TYR A 133 -30.11 -12.39 -6.45
C TYR A 133 -28.65 -12.10 -6.07
N GLY A 134 -28.02 -11.11 -6.72
CA GLY A 134 -26.61 -10.77 -6.56
C GLY A 134 -25.67 -11.69 -7.33
N ASP A 135 -26.19 -12.48 -8.27
CA ASP A 135 -25.37 -13.34 -9.14
C ASP A 135 -24.84 -12.54 -10.33
N ILE A 136 -23.62 -12.88 -10.78
CA ILE A 136 -22.96 -12.20 -11.91
C ILE A 136 -23.75 -12.42 -13.20
N VAL A 137 -24.09 -11.33 -13.88
CA VAL A 137 -24.69 -11.32 -15.22
C VAL A 137 -23.58 -11.31 -16.26
N THR A 138 -23.20 -12.51 -16.72
CA THR A 138 -22.16 -12.68 -17.74
C THR A 138 -22.65 -12.32 -19.14
N ASP A 139 -21.72 -12.13 -20.08
CA ASP A 139 -22.06 -11.84 -21.47
C ASP A 139 -22.86 -12.99 -22.12
N GLU A 140 -22.62 -14.24 -21.73
CA GLU A 140 -23.41 -15.39 -22.18
C GLU A 140 -24.87 -15.30 -21.71
N ARG A 141 -25.12 -14.77 -20.51
CA ARG A 141 -26.49 -14.56 -19.99
C ARG A 141 -27.22 -13.46 -20.76
N LYS A 142 -26.49 -12.47 -21.28
CA LYS A 142 -27.02 -11.38 -22.10
C LYS A 142 -27.23 -11.80 -23.57
N GLN A 143 -26.67 -12.93 -23.99
CA GLN A 143 -26.62 -13.31 -25.39
C GLN A 143 -28.03 -13.62 -25.93
N GLY A 144 -28.44 -12.86 -26.95
CA GLY A 144 -29.76 -13.01 -27.58
C GLY A 144 -30.90 -12.26 -26.90
N LEU A 145 -30.61 -11.55 -25.80
CA LEU A 145 -31.55 -10.60 -25.18
C LEU A 145 -31.51 -9.26 -25.93
N SER A 146 -32.66 -8.59 -25.95
CA SER A 146 -32.75 -7.18 -26.30
C SER A 146 -32.20 -6.29 -25.18
N GLU A 147 -31.97 -5.01 -25.48
CA GLU A 147 -31.50 -4.02 -24.49
C GLU A 147 -32.45 -3.93 -23.29
N ASP A 148 -33.77 -3.86 -23.52
CA ASP A 148 -34.78 -3.85 -22.46
C ASP A 148 -34.72 -5.12 -21.59
N GLU A 149 -34.49 -6.29 -22.19
CA GLU A 149 -34.34 -7.55 -21.44
C GLU A 149 -33.03 -7.62 -20.64
N VAL A 150 -31.96 -6.97 -21.11
CA VAL A 150 -30.70 -6.85 -20.34
C VAL A 150 -30.90 -5.89 -19.17
N ASP A 151 -31.61 -4.78 -19.37
CA ASP A 151 -31.93 -3.83 -18.30
C ASP A 151 -32.81 -4.46 -17.21
N ASP A 152 -33.78 -5.30 -17.60
CA ASP A 152 -34.59 -6.08 -16.64
C ASP A 152 -33.76 -7.16 -15.90
N LEU A 153 -32.71 -7.68 -16.54
CA LEU A 153 -31.83 -8.70 -15.98
C LEU A 153 -30.82 -8.13 -14.98
N VAL A 154 -30.28 -6.94 -15.27
CA VAL A 154 -29.24 -6.28 -14.46
C VAL A 154 -29.91 -5.38 -13.42
N LEU A 155 -29.87 -5.79 -12.16
CA LEU A 155 -30.38 -4.96 -11.06
C LEU A 155 -29.35 -3.92 -10.61
N THR A 156 -28.07 -4.30 -10.54
CA THR A 156 -27.00 -3.44 -10.02
C THR A 156 -25.63 -3.89 -10.54
N TYR A 157 -24.55 -3.33 -9.98
CA TYR A 157 -23.19 -3.73 -10.27
C TYR A 157 -22.36 -3.89 -9.00
N GLY A 158 -21.34 -4.73 -9.09
CA GLY A 158 -20.36 -4.95 -8.05
C GLY A 158 -18.93 -4.83 -8.57
N PHE A 159 -17.98 -4.91 -7.65
CA PHE A 159 -16.57 -4.85 -7.93
C PHE A 159 -15.86 -6.06 -7.34
N ALA A 160 -14.94 -6.62 -8.12
CA ALA A 160 -14.05 -7.68 -7.70
C ALA A 160 -12.60 -7.29 -8.00
N THR A 161 -11.68 -7.73 -7.15
CA THR A 161 -10.25 -7.51 -7.38
C THR A 161 -9.72 -8.47 -8.44
N THR A 162 -9.12 -7.87 -9.47
CA THR A 162 -8.52 -8.59 -10.59
C THR A 162 -7.30 -9.40 -10.14
N ALA A 163 -6.77 -10.25 -11.02
CA ALA A 163 -5.53 -10.99 -10.74
C ALA A 163 -4.35 -10.04 -10.46
N ALA A 164 -4.20 -8.96 -11.25
CA ALA A 164 -3.17 -7.94 -11.03
C ALA A 164 -3.39 -7.19 -9.70
N GLY A 165 -4.65 -6.83 -9.41
CA GLY A 165 -5.04 -6.22 -8.14
C GLY A 165 -4.69 -7.06 -6.91
N ARG A 166 -4.81 -8.39 -6.99
CA ARG A 166 -4.44 -9.31 -5.91
C ARG A 166 -2.96 -9.31 -5.63
N VAL A 167 -2.13 -9.30 -6.67
CA VAL A 167 -0.67 -9.22 -6.52
C VAL A 167 -0.29 -7.94 -5.77
N VAL A 168 -0.82 -6.79 -6.21
CA VAL A 168 -0.52 -5.51 -5.56
C VAL A 168 -1.06 -5.47 -4.12
N ALA A 169 -2.28 -5.96 -3.87
CA ALA A 169 -2.86 -6.01 -2.53
C ALA A 169 -2.01 -6.85 -1.56
N ASP A 170 -1.48 -7.97 -2.03
CA ASP A 170 -0.65 -8.90 -1.28
C ASP A 170 0.75 -8.32 -1.01
N GLU A 171 1.41 -7.75 -2.02
CA GLU A 171 2.70 -7.08 -1.87
C GLU A 171 2.65 -5.87 -0.94
N MET A 172 1.54 -5.11 -1.00
CA MET A 172 1.33 -3.95 -0.15
C MET A 172 0.80 -4.33 1.24
N ALA A 173 0.52 -5.61 1.52
CA ALA A 173 0.06 -6.04 2.83
C ALA A 173 1.06 -5.61 3.92
N PRO A 174 0.60 -5.08 5.07
CA PRO A 174 1.50 -4.59 6.11
C PRO A 174 2.55 -5.62 6.52
N ARG A 175 2.17 -6.91 6.60
CA ARG A 175 3.10 -7.98 6.93
C ARG A 175 4.30 -8.04 5.99
N LYS A 176 4.05 -8.08 4.68
CA LYS A 176 5.12 -8.14 3.67
C LYS A 176 5.96 -6.88 3.66
N ARG A 177 5.35 -5.70 3.88
CA ARG A 177 6.10 -4.45 3.99
C ARG A 177 7.01 -4.42 5.21
N ILE A 178 6.55 -4.93 6.36
CA ILE A 178 7.37 -5.07 7.57
C ILE A 178 8.51 -6.06 7.31
N ASP A 179 8.20 -7.25 6.79
CA ASP A 179 9.21 -8.28 6.47
C ASP A 179 10.29 -7.69 5.54
N LYS A 180 9.88 -7.02 4.45
CA LYS A 180 10.78 -6.39 3.47
C LYS A 180 11.63 -5.27 4.08
N LEU A 181 11.04 -4.43 4.93
CA LEU A 181 11.77 -3.36 5.62
C LEU A 181 12.89 -3.93 6.50
N LEU A 182 12.59 -4.97 7.27
CA LEU A 182 13.54 -5.54 8.24
C LEU A 182 14.58 -6.45 7.57
N SER A 183 14.26 -7.08 6.43
CA SER A 183 15.22 -7.88 5.68
C SER A 183 16.17 -7.05 4.81
N HIS A 184 15.76 -5.86 4.37
CA HIS A 184 16.54 -5.05 3.43
C HIS A 184 17.86 -4.54 4.01
N MET A 185 17.90 -4.20 5.31
CA MET A 185 19.14 -3.85 6.01
C MET A 185 19.24 -4.62 7.33
N PRO A 186 19.85 -5.82 7.33
CA PRO A 186 19.94 -6.67 8.52
C PRO A 186 20.60 -5.99 9.73
N GLU A 187 21.54 -5.06 9.50
CA GLU A 187 22.17 -4.26 10.56
C GLU A 187 21.17 -3.39 11.35
N ARG A 188 20.02 -3.07 10.75
CA ARG A 188 18.95 -2.28 11.39
C ARG A 188 17.88 -3.16 12.04
N PHE A 189 17.94 -4.48 11.87
CA PHE A 189 16.90 -5.40 12.31
C PHE A 189 16.59 -5.24 13.79
N ASP A 190 17.61 -5.29 14.65
CA ASP A 190 17.41 -5.17 16.09
C ASP A 190 16.83 -3.81 16.47
N ALA A 191 17.33 -2.72 15.88
CA ALA A 191 16.78 -1.38 16.08
C ALA A 191 15.27 -1.30 15.76
N TYR A 192 14.80 -1.96 14.70
CA TYR A 192 13.37 -2.03 14.39
C TYR A 192 12.60 -2.90 15.38
N VAL A 193 13.13 -4.05 15.79
CA VAL A 193 12.50 -4.93 16.78
C VAL A 193 12.35 -4.23 18.14
N ASP A 194 13.40 -3.54 18.58
CA ASP A 194 13.38 -2.80 19.84
C ASP A 194 12.38 -1.65 19.80
N LEU A 195 12.25 -0.95 18.66
CA LEU A 195 11.24 0.07 18.48
C LEU A 195 9.82 -0.52 18.48
N LEU A 196 9.60 -1.66 17.81
CA LEU A 196 8.31 -2.36 17.83
C LEU A 196 7.94 -2.79 19.26
N ASP A 197 8.87 -3.38 20.00
CA ASP A 197 8.65 -3.80 21.39
C ASP A 197 8.39 -2.61 22.32
N PHE A 198 9.10 -1.50 22.12
CA PHE A 198 8.88 -0.26 22.86
C PHE A 198 7.49 0.33 22.59
N CYS A 199 7.00 0.24 21.35
CA CYS A 199 5.69 0.76 20.92
C CYS A 199 4.50 -0.17 21.26
N ARG A 200 4.64 -1.16 22.15
CA ARG A 200 3.50 -1.94 22.68
C ARG A 200 2.42 -1.08 23.33
N GLU A 201 2.84 0.06 23.89
CA GLU A 201 1.99 1.13 24.39
C GLU A 201 2.34 2.43 23.65
N PRO A 202 1.43 3.42 23.55
CA PRO A 202 1.72 4.69 22.88
C PRO A 202 2.99 5.38 23.40
N LYS A 203 3.91 5.74 22.50
CA LYS A 203 5.17 6.44 22.83
C LYS A 203 5.29 7.78 22.10
N SER A 204 5.83 8.78 22.81
CA SER A 204 6.19 10.07 22.22
C SER A 204 7.52 10.00 21.46
N MET A 205 7.77 10.96 20.56
CA MET A 205 9.05 11.05 19.85
C MET A 205 10.22 11.19 20.83
N THR A 206 10.08 12.01 21.88
CA THR A 206 11.13 12.15 22.93
C THR A 206 11.45 10.83 23.63
N ALA A 207 10.45 9.98 23.88
CA ALA A 207 10.68 8.67 24.48
C ALA A 207 11.44 7.74 23.53
N ILE A 208 11.13 7.82 22.24
CA ILE A 208 11.81 7.07 21.17
C ILE A 208 13.25 7.57 21.01
N ASP A 209 13.49 8.88 21.00
CA ASP A 209 14.84 9.45 20.98
C ASP A 209 15.69 8.93 22.16
N ASN A 210 15.10 8.83 23.35
CA ASN A 210 15.79 8.28 24.52
C ASN A 210 16.09 6.78 24.40
N LEU A 211 15.19 5.99 23.79
CA LEU A 211 15.45 4.57 23.48
C LEU A 211 16.70 4.43 22.62
N PHE A 212 16.83 5.29 21.61
CA PHE A 212 17.95 5.28 20.67
C PHE A 212 19.21 5.97 21.21
N GLY A 213 19.09 6.92 22.14
CA GLY A 213 20.24 7.63 22.74
C GLY A 213 21.21 6.73 23.50
N GLY A 214 20.79 5.51 23.88
CA GLY A 214 21.64 4.47 24.46
C GLY A 214 22.35 3.59 23.44
N ARG A 215 22.10 3.77 22.13
CA ARG A 215 22.69 2.99 21.04
C ARG A 215 23.70 3.80 20.26
N ASP A 216 24.80 3.15 19.88
CA ASP A 216 25.65 3.68 18.83
C ASP A 216 25.00 3.41 17.47
N LEU A 217 24.35 4.42 16.91
CA LEU A 217 23.78 4.36 15.54
C LEU A 217 24.75 4.89 14.48
N SER A 218 25.97 5.29 14.85
CA SER A 218 26.90 5.98 13.93
C SER A 218 27.37 5.09 12.77
N HIS A 219 27.32 3.77 12.96
CA HIS A 219 27.61 2.79 11.91
C HIS A 219 26.44 2.58 10.95
N LEU A 220 25.21 2.94 11.34
CA LEU A 220 24.01 2.82 10.52
C LEU A 220 23.91 4.05 9.60
N LYS A 221 24.51 3.93 8.41
CA LYS A 221 24.47 4.99 7.40
C LYS A 221 23.06 5.24 6.91
N SER A 222 22.74 6.49 6.54
CA SER A 222 21.56 6.77 5.71
C SER A 222 21.63 5.97 4.40
N LEU A 223 20.47 5.69 3.79
CA LEU A 223 20.40 5.05 2.47
C LEU A 223 20.89 5.95 1.34
N ASN A 224 21.03 7.26 1.59
CA ASN A 224 21.61 8.18 0.64
C ASN A 224 23.12 7.92 0.52
N THR A 225 23.54 7.43 -0.65
CA THR A 225 24.94 7.13 -1.00
C THR A 225 25.89 8.34 -0.90
N GLY A 226 25.35 9.57 -0.85
CA GLY A 226 26.11 10.81 -0.62
C GLY A 226 26.08 11.34 0.82
N SER A 227 25.27 10.75 1.71
CA SER A 227 25.12 11.22 3.09
C SER A 227 26.05 10.47 4.05
N THR A 228 26.79 11.24 4.85
CA THR A 228 27.57 10.73 5.99
C THR A 228 26.80 10.84 7.31
N VAL A 229 25.54 11.27 7.26
CA VAL A 229 24.72 11.52 8.44
C VAL A 229 24.17 10.20 8.96
N ALA A 230 24.38 9.96 10.26
CA ALA A 230 23.78 8.83 10.96
C ALA A 230 22.25 8.92 10.87
N ILE A 231 21.60 7.76 10.73
CA ILE A 231 20.15 7.70 10.71
C ILE A 231 19.55 8.24 12.03
N LYS A 232 18.54 9.11 11.91
CA LYS A 232 17.80 9.64 13.07
C LYS A 232 16.70 8.67 13.50
N PRO A 233 16.32 8.64 14.81
CA PRO A 233 15.20 7.85 15.30
C PRO A 233 13.89 8.08 14.55
N SER A 234 13.60 9.33 14.15
CA SER A 234 12.44 9.69 13.34
C SER A 234 12.34 8.92 12.02
N ALA A 235 13.48 8.57 11.40
CA ALA A 235 13.50 7.79 10.17
C ALA A 235 13.14 6.31 10.40
N PHE A 236 13.42 5.75 11.58
CA PHE A 236 12.93 4.41 11.93
C PHE A 236 11.41 4.42 12.14
N VAL A 237 10.90 5.46 12.81
CA VAL A 237 9.48 5.65 13.05
C VAL A 237 8.71 5.78 11.74
N ASP A 238 9.10 6.72 10.87
CA ASP A 238 8.45 6.95 9.57
C ASP A 238 8.44 5.66 8.72
N LYS A 239 9.57 4.94 8.66
CA LYS A 239 9.65 3.68 7.91
C LYS A 239 8.74 2.58 8.47
N LEU A 240 8.69 2.42 9.80
CA LEU A 240 7.81 1.43 10.42
C LEU A 240 6.33 1.79 10.26
N GLU A 241 5.98 3.07 10.39
CA GLU A 241 4.61 3.53 10.15
C GLU A 241 4.20 3.27 8.70
N ARG A 242 5.05 3.67 7.75
CA ARG A 242 4.81 3.44 6.32
C ARG A 242 4.98 1.99 5.89
N ALA A 243 5.48 1.11 6.73
CA ALA A 243 5.39 -0.36 6.57
C ALA A 243 4.11 -0.93 7.21
N GLY A 244 3.43 -0.15 8.04
CA GLY A 244 2.21 -0.55 8.75
C GLY A 244 2.48 -1.33 10.04
N GLY A 245 3.69 -1.23 10.61
CA GLY A 245 4.03 -1.85 11.91
C GLY A 245 3.60 -1.02 13.12
N ILE A 246 3.57 0.30 12.99
CA ILE A 246 3.09 1.24 14.02
C ILE A 246 2.16 2.27 13.40
N VAL A 247 1.41 2.98 14.25
CA VAL A 247 0.52 4.09 13.87
C VAL A 247 0.47 5.12 14.98
N TRP A 248 0.24 6.39 14.63
CA TRP A 248 0.01 7.44 15.61
C TRP A 248 -1.42 7.39 16.18
N LYS A 249 -1.53 7.14 17.49
CA LYS A 249 -2.77 7.21 18.28
C LYS A 249 -2.45 7.73 19.68
N ASP A 250 -2.40 9.06 19.83
CA ASP A 250 -1.90 9.76 21.04
C ASP A 250 -0.44 9.38 21.41
N GLY A 251 0.30 8.93 20.42
CA GLY A 251 1.63 8.34 20.51
C GLY A 251 1.78 7.20 19.50
N TRP A 252 3.03 6.85 19.18
CA TRP A 252 3.32 5.71 18.32
C TRP A 252 3.02 4.41 19.04
N VAL A 253 2.14 3.59 18.47
CA VAL A 253 1.73 2.31 19.02
C VAL A 253 1.70 1.25 17.92
N LEU A 254 1.91 -0.02 18.28
CA LEU A 254 1.80 -1.16 17.38
C LEU A 254 0.43 -1.19 16.67
N THR A 255 0.46 -1.54 15.38
CA THR A 255 -0.72 -2.06 14.69
C THR A 255 -0.94 -3.53 15.06
N ASP A 256 -2.10 -4.09 14.73
CA ASP A 256 -2.37 -5.52 14.92
C ASP A 256 -1.35 -6.40 14.18
N GLU A 257 -0.93 -5.97 12.98
CA GLU A 257 0.08 -6.67 12.20
C GLU A 257 1.48 -6.52 12.79
N GLY A 258 1.84 -5.32 13.26
CA GLY A 258 3.11 -5.08 13.95
C GLY A 258 3.26 -5.93 15.22
N LYS A 259 2.17 -6.08 15.97
CA LYS A 259 2.10 -6.99 17.13
C LYS A 259 2.31 -8.44 16.72
N THR A 260 1.56 -8.91 15.72
CA THR A 260 1.66 -10.29 15.21
C THR A 260 3.07 -10.60 14.69
N PHE A 261 3.69 -9.63 13.99
CA PHE A 261 5.06 -9.75 13.53
C PHE A 261 6.04 -9.86 14.71
N LEU A 262 5.95 -8.97 15.70
CA LEU A 262 6.84 -8.95 16.85
C LEU A 262 6.76 -10.26 17.66
N GLU A 263 5.55 -10.77 17.88
CA GLU A 263 5.33 -12.06 18.57
C GLU A 263 6.04 -13.20 17.84
N ALA A 264 5.87 -13.31 16.52
CA ALA A 264 6.55 -14.33 15.71
C ALA A 264 8.09 -14.22 15.77
N VAL A 265 8.64 -13.00 15.79
CA VAL A 265 10.09 -12.78 15.91
C VAL A 265 10.61 -13.20 17.27
N LEU A 266 9.88 -12.89 18.35
CA LEU A 266 10.28 -13.26 19.71
C LEU A 266 10.18 -14.76 19.96
N GLU A 267 9.16 -15.44 19.41
CA GLU A 267 9.02 -16.90 19.47
C GLU A 267 10.15 -17.61 18.72
N GLY A 268 10.58 -17.08 17.56
CA GLY A 268 11.71 -17.63 16.80
C GLY A 268 13.09 -17.40 17.43
N ARG A 269 13.19 -16.55 18.47
CA ARG A 269 14.42 -16.25 19.21
C ARG A 269 14.53 -17.03 20.54
N GLY A 270 13.48 -17.73 20.96
CA GLY A 270 13.38 -18.46 22.23
C GLY A 270 13.92 -19.89 22.21
#